data_AF-A0A1B8P0C4-F1
#
_entry.id   AF-A0A1B8P0C4-F1
#
_cell.length_a   1.000
_cell.length_b   1.000
_cell.length_c   1.000
_cell.angle_alpha   90.00
_cell.angle_beta   90.00
_cell.angle_gamma   90.00
#
_symmetry.space_group_name_H-M   'P 1'
#
loop_
_entity.id
_entity.type
_entity.pdbx_description
1 polymer ?
#
loop_
_entity_poly.entity_id
_entity_poly.type
_entity_poly.pdbx_seq_one_letter_code
_entity_poly.pdbx_strand_id
1 'polypeptide(L)'
;MKFLPLSRLDTADHLVTPQEFFDIEGGSPALSLMMDFRQHHPHAISASMPALWAASLMETEQVDCKLVVDHQREFIGLLTQERLSEQSLIAAQAKFGIDRKSLTVADLMLPRSAMPALNYDDLVRATVADLVATLREAGEPYCLVRDNAHHQIRG
;
A
#
# COMPACT_ATOMS: atom_id res chain seq x y z
N MET A 1 34.59 11.20 -19.37
CA MET A 1 33.16 11.61 -19.28
C MET A 1 32.47 11.19 -20.56
N LYS A 2 31.30 10.55 -20.49
CA LYS A 2 30.56 10.04 -21.66
C LYS A 2 29.34 10.95 -21.87
N PHE A 3 29.18 11.50 -23.07
CA PHE A 3 28.02 12.31 -23.42
C PHE A 3 26.90 11.39 -23.95
N LEU A 4 25.69 11.57 -23.45
CA LEU A 4 24.50 10.85 -23.91
C LEU A 4 23.72 11.74 -24.88
N PRO A 5 23.34 11.25 -26.08
CA PRO A 5 22.56 12.03 -27.03
C PRO A 5 21.13 12.23 -26.52
N LEU A 6 20.60 13.45 -26.66
CA LEU A 6 19.21 13.78 -26.35
C LEU A 6 18.41 13.85 -27.66
N SER A 7 17.20 13.32 -27.65
CA SER A 7 16.22 13.41 -28.74
C SER A 7 14.91 14.02 -28.26
N ARG A 8 14.08 14.49 -29.21
CA ARG A 8 12.71 14.95 -28.92
C ARG A 8 11.76 13.75 -28.96
N LEU A 9 10.69 13.83 -28.17
CA LEU A 9 9.59 12.86 -28.18
C LEU A 9 8.72 13.04 -29.44
N ASP A 10 8.15 11.95 -29.92
CA ASP A 10 7.11 11.91 -30.94
C ASP A 10 5.71 12.10 -30.31
N THR A 11 4.68 12.36 -31.13
CA THR A 11 3.29 12.50 -30.64
C THR A 11 2.69 11.13 -30.30
N ALA A 12 3.23 10.04 -30.87
CA ALA A 12 2.85 8.67 -30.53
C ALA A 12 3.45 8.16 -29.21
N ASP A 13 4.46 8.86 -28.67
CA ASP A 13 5.04 8.53 -27.37
C ASP A 13 4.02 8.81 -26.26
N HIS A 14 3.72 7.81 -25.45
CA HIS A 14 2.78 7.90 -24.33
C HIS A 14 3.49 7.64 -23.01
N LEU A 15 2.87 8.12 -21.93
CA LEU A 15 3.31 7.77 -20.59
C LEU A 15 3.07 6.28 -20.37
N VAL A 16 4.11 5.58 -19.94
CA VAL A 16 3.96 4.23 -19.40
C VAL A 16 3.23 4.33 -18.07
N THR A 17 2.25 3.47 -17.86
CA THR A 17 1.49 3.34 -16.63
C THR A 17 1.88 2.04 -15.90
N PRO A 18 1.75 1.97 -14.55
CA PRO A 18 2.09 0.76 -13.81
C PRO A 18 1.30 -0.50 -14.26
N GLN A 19 0.12 -0.31 -14.84
CA GLN A 19 -0.74 -1.38 -15.34
C GLN A 19 -0.18 -2.04 -16.62
N GLU A 20 0.84 -1.44 -17.24
CA GLU A 20 1.52 -1.98 -18.43
C GLU A 20 2.76 -2.82 -18.08
N PHE A 21 3.09 -3.01 -16.79
CA PHE A 21 4.10 -3.96 -16.34
C PHE A 21 3.56 -5.40 -16.39
N PHE A 22 3.44 -5.96 -17.60
CA PHE A 22 3.07 -7.35 -17.84
C PHE A 22 4.21 -8.36 -17.62
N ASP A 23 5.39 -7.91 -17.14
CA ASP A 23 6.62 -8.72 -17.10
C ASP A 23 6.90 -9.38 -15.73
N ILE A 24 5.94 -9.36 -14.79
CA ILE A 24 6.10 -10.01 -13.48
C ILE A 24 5.52 -11.42 -13.54
N GLU A 25 6.40 -12.42 -13.59
CA GLU A 25 6.05 -13.83 -13.55
C GLU A 25 6.32 -14.44 -12.16
N GLY A 26 5.85 -15.66 -11.91
CA GLY A 26 6.06 -16.34 -10.63
C GLY A 26 7.54 -16.51 -10.23
N GLY A 27 8.44 -16.65 -11.22
CA GLY A 27 9.89 -16.75 -10.98
C GLY A 27 10.61 -15.41 -10.78
N SER A 28 9.92 -14.28 -10.96
CA SER A 28 10.50 -12.96 -10.74
C SER A 28 10.85 -12.75 -9.26
N PRO A 29 11.84 -11.91 -8.93
CA PRO A 29 12.15 -11.57 -7.54
C PRO A 29 10.93 -11.00 -6.81
N ALA A 30 10.66 -11.44 -5.59
CA ALA A 30 9.52 -10.95 -4.80
C ALA A 30 9.62 -9.43 -4.51
N LEU A 31 10.84 -8.90 -4.45
CA LEU A 31 11.11 -7.47 -4.31
C LEU A 31 10.46 -6.62 -5.41
N SER A 32 10.19 -7.18 -6.59
CA SER A 32 9.54 -6.46 -7.68
C SER A 32 8.09 -6.05 -7.36
N LEU A 33 7.46 -6.70 -6.36
CA LEU A 33 6.11 -6.37 -5.87
C LEU A 33 6.12 -5.49 -4.62
N MET A 34 7.29 -5.24 -4.04
CA MET A 34 7.43 -4.46 -2.81
C MET A 34 7.45 -2.96 -3.12
N MET A 35 6.69 -2.17 -2.37
CA MET A 35 6.83 -0.71 -2.36
C MET A 35 7.96 -0.31 -1.40
N ASP A 36 9.19 -0.14 -1.89
CA ASP A 36 10.33 0.25 -1.04
C ASP A 36 10.26 1.74 -0.67
N PHE A 37 9.92 2.02 0.60
CA PHE A 37 9.78 3.38 1.14
C PHE A 37 11.11 4.15 1.24
N ARG A 38 12.26 3.48 1.06
CA ARG A 38 13.56 4.16 0.93
C ARG A 38 13.76 4.77 -0.46
N GLN A 39 13.04 4.25 -1.46
CA GLN A 39 13.15 4.69 -2.86
C GLN A 39 11.99 5.61 -3.25
N HIS A 40 10.79 5.30 -2.75
CA HIS A 40 9.57 6.03 -3.08
C HIS A 40 8.94 6.57 -1.80
N HIS A 41 8.57 7.86 -1.78
CA HIS A 41 7.81 8.39 -0.66
C HIS A 41 6.40 7.80 -0.72
N PRO A 42 5.96 7.01 0.28
CA PRO A 42 4.63 6.44 0.22
C PRO A 42 3.58 7.55 0.29
N HIS A 43 2.52 7.37 -0.49
CA HIS A 43 1.36 8.25 -0.42
C HIS A 43 0.59 7.89 0.85
N ALA A 44 0.56 8.82 1.80
CA ALA A 44 -0.05 8.62 3.10
C ALA A 44 -1.28 9.51 3.30
N ILE A 45 -2.21 9.05 4.12
CA ILE A 45 -3.42 9.75 4.53
C ILE A 45 -3.43 9.92 6.06
N SER A 46 -3.96 11.04 6.54
CA SER A 46 -4.10 11.27 7.98
C SER A 46 -5.15 10.34 8.58
N ALA A 47 -4.81 9.73 9.71
CA ALA A 47 -5.73 8.96 10.54
C ALA A 47 -7.02 9.71 10.92
N SER A 48 -6.92 11.04 11.09
CA SER A 48 -8.04 11.90 11.47
C SER A 48 -8.93 12.33 10.30
N MET A 49 -8.59 11.96 9.07
CA MET A 49 -9.38 12.35 7.90
C MET A 49 -10.75 11.65 7.94
N PRO A 50 -11.86 12.33 7.60
CA PRO A 50 -13.15 11.68 7.44
C PRO A 50 -13.09 10.54 6.41
N ALA A 51 -13.61 9.38 6.77
CA ALA A 51 -13.56 8.16 5.96
C ALA A 51 -14.18 8.35 4.57
N LEU A 52 -15.31 9.08 4.50
CA LEU A 52 -15.99 9.35 3.23
C LEU A 52 -15.15 10.24 2.31
N TRP A 53 -14.37 11.16 2.87
CA TRP A 53 -13.49 11.99 2.07
C TRP A 53 -12.27 11.20 1.58
N ALA A 54 -11.75 10.31 2.42
CA ALA A 54 -10.70 9.37 2.05
C ALA A 54 -11.13 8.47 0.88
N ALA A 55 -12.38 7.98 0.89
CA ALA A 55 -12.94 7.17 -0.20
C ALA A 55 -12.96 7.92 -1.54
N SER A 56 -13.52 9.13 -1.56
CA SER A 56 -13.53 9.96 -2.78
C SER A 56 -12.12 10.30 -3.27
N LEU A 57 -11.18 10.52 -2.35
CA LEU A 57 -9.79 10.78 -2.70
C LEU A 57 -9.13 9.56 -3.36
N MET A 58 -9.28 8.37 -2.77
CA MET A 58 -8.73 7.12 -3.32
C MET A 58 -9.34 6.76 -4.68
N GLU A 59 -10.64 6.99 -4.86
CA GLU A 59 -11.32 6.81 -6.15
C GLU A 59 -10.76 7.75 -7.22
N THR A 60 -10.56 9.02 -6.88
CA THR A 60 -10.01 10.03 -7.79
C THR A 60 -8.55 9.73 -8.17
N GLU A 61 -7.77 9.23 -7.23
CA GLU A 61 -6.37 8.83 -7.46
C GLU A 61 -6.23 7.45 -8.13
N GLN A 62 -7.33 6.69 -8.26
CA GLN A 62 -7.34 5.33 -8.80
C GLN A 62 -6.37 4.39 -8.06
N VAL A 63 -6.35 4.47 -6.72
CA VAL A 63 -5.50 3.63 -5.87
C VAL A 63 -6.32 2.68 -4.99
N ASP A 64 -5.83 1.46 -4.83
CA ASP A 64 -6.51 0.42 -4.05
C ASP A 64 -6.21 0.49 -2.54
N CYS A 65 -5.07 1.11 -2.18
CA CYS A 65 -4.68 1.30 -0.80
C CYS A 65 -3.87 2.59 -0.58
N LYS A 66 -3.85 3.05 0.67
CA LYS A 66 -3.01 4.17 1.16
C LYS A 66 -2.47 3.84 2.54
N LEU A 67 -1.23 4.28 2.82
CA LEU A 67 -0.69 4.21 4.17
C LEU A 67 -1.41 5.22 5.06
N VAL A 68 -1.70 4.84 6.30
CA VAL A 68 -2.28 5.71 7.32
C VAL A 68 -1.21 6.15 8.29
N VAL A 69 -1.11 7.46 8.50
CA VAL A 69 -0.18 8.06 9.44
C VAL A 69 -0.90 8.87 10.51
N ASP A 70 -0.27 8.97 11.68
CA ASP A 70 -0.73 9.84 12.75
C ASP A 70 -0.24 11.30 12.57
N HIS A 71 -0.47 12.13 13.59
CA HIS A 71 -0.06 13.54 13.63
C HIS A 71 1.47 13.74 13.65
N GLN A 72 2.24 12.72 14.05
CA GLN A 72 3.71 12.72 14.02
C GLN A 72 4.25 12.19 12.68
N ARG A 73 3.36 11.85 11.73
CA ARG A 73 3.66 11.18 10.46
C ARG A 73 4.17 9.75 10.65
N GLU A 74 3.91 9.14 11.80
CA GLU A 74 4.25 7.73 12.03
C GLU A 74 3.21 6.83 11.37
N PHE A 75 3.68 5.76 10.72
CA PHE A 75 2.81 4.76 10.13
C PHE A 75 2.06 4.00 11.24
N ILE A 76 0.73 3.98 11.14
CA ILE A 76 -0.15 3.31 12.11
C ILE A 76 -1.08 2.25 11.50
N GLY A 77 -1.20 2.19 10.18
CA GLY A 77 -2.02 1.17 9.51
C GLY A 77 -2.19 1.40 8.01
N LEU A 78 -2.94 0.50 7.37
CA LEU A 78 -3.24 0.53 5.94
C LEU A 78 -4.73 0.79 5.73
N LEU A 79 -5.08 1.71 4.84
CA LEU A 79 -6.45 1.90 4.39
C LEU A 79 -6.59 1.28 3.00
N THR A 80 -7.59 0.41 2.84
CA THR A 80 -7.91 -0.22 1.54
C THR A 80 -9.32 0.15 1.10
N GLN A 81 -9.61 0.05 -0.19
CA GLN A 81 -10.97 0.30 -0.70
C GLN A 81 -12.03 -0.59 -0.03
N GLU A 82 -11.70 -1.86 0.25
CA GLU A 82 -12.63 -2.79 0.91
C GLU A 82 -13.04 -2.33 2.32
N ARG A 83 -12.11 -1.69 3.04
CA ARG A 83 -12.36 -1.09 4.36
C ARG A 83 -13.21 0.18 4.29
N LEU A 84 -13.36 0.77 3.11
CA LEU A 84 -14.22 1.91 2.84
C LEU A 84 -15.56 1.52 2.20
N SER A 85 -15.82 0.21 2.01
CA SER A 85 -17.09 -0.27 1.50
C SER A 85 -18.27 0.08 2.42
N GLU A 86 -19.47 0.16 1.85
CA GLU A 86 -20.70 0.40 2.60
C GLU A 86 -20.90 -0.62 3.74
N GLN A 87 -20.48 -1.87 3.53
CA GLN A 87 -20.54 -2.93 4.54
C GLN A 87 -19.65 -2.60 5.74
N SER A 88 -18.40 -2.19 5.48
CA SER A 88 -17.43 -1.80 6.51
C SER A 88 -17.86 -0.54 7.26
N LEU A 89 -18.45 0.44 6.55
CA LEU A 89 -18.99 1.65 7.14
C LEU A 89 -20.14 1.33 8.11
N ILE A 90 -21.12 0.53 7.69
CA ILE A 90 -22.24 0.12 8.54
C ILE A 90 -21.75 -0.63 9.78
N ALA A 91 -20.80 -1.57 9.60
CA ALA A 91 -20.21 -2.32 10.70
C ALA A 91 -19.48 -1.41 11.71
N ALA A 92 -18.73 -0.42 11.21
CA ALA A 92 -18.03 0.55 12.06
C ALA A 92 -19.01 1.48 12.80
N GLN A 93 -20.06 1.98 12.13
CA GLN A 93 -21.10 2.77 12.78
C GLN A 93 -21.75 2.02 13.94
N ALA A 94 -22.12 0.75 13.72
CA ALA A 94 -22.72 -0.09 14.75
C ALA A 94 -21.74 -0.36 15.91
N LYS A 95 -20.47 -0.59 15.60
CA LYS A 95 -19.41 -0.85 16.60
C LYS A 95 -19.11 0.35 17.48
N PHE A 96 -19.02 1.55 16.89
CA PHE A 96 -18.60 2.76 17.59
C PHE A 96 -19.77 3.63 18.07
N GLY A 97 -20.98 3.38 17.59
CA GLY A 97 -22.17 4.16 17.97
C GLY A 97 -22.15 5.60 17.47
N ILE A 98 -21.40 5.88 16.38
CA ILE A 98 -21.28 7.22 15.78
C ILE A 98 -21.84 7.27 14.37
N ASP A 99 -22.20 8.49 13.94
CA ASP A 99 -22.72 8.73 12.60
C ASP A 99 -21.67 8.41 11.53
N ARG A 100 -22.15 7.95 10.37
CA ARG A 100 -21.32 7.60 9.20
C ARG A 100 -20.37 8.73 8.81
N LYS A 101 -20.84 9.98 8.88
CA LYS A 101 -20.07 11.16 8.50
C LYS A 101 -18.99 11.52 9.53
N SER A 102 -19.09 10.97 10.74
CA SER A 102 -18.12 11.15 11.83
C SER A 102 -17.04 10.07 11.84
N LEU A 103 -17.19 8.99 11.08
CA LEU A 103 -16.14 7.97 10.94
C LEU A 103 -14.89 8.57 10.29
N THR A 104 -13.75 8.19 10.84
CA THR A 104 -12.43 8.59 10.38
C THR A 104 -11.69 7.42 9.73
N VAL A 105 -10.58 7.73 9.06
CA VAL A 105 -9.67 6.71 8.54
C VAL A 105 -9.16 5.78 9.65
N ALA A 106 -8.89 6.30 10.85
CA ALA A 106 -8.44 5.50 11.98
C ALA A 106 -9.46 4.42 12.39
N ASP A 107 -10.75 4.71 12.26
CA ASP A 107 -11.83 3.79 12.63
C ASP A 107 -11.95 2.59 11.68
N LEU A 108 -11.52 2.78 10.43
CA LEU A 108 -11.66 1.81 9.35
C LEU A 108 -10.34 1.20 8.90
N MET A 109 -9.19 1.77 9.20
CA MET A 109 -7.90 1.21 8.75
C MET A 109 -7.65 -0.21 9.28
N LEU A 110 -6.85 -0.99 8.56
CA LEU A 110 -6.17 -2.16 9.09
C LEU A 110 -5.00 -1.68 9.96
N PRO A 111 -5.05 -1.81 11.30
CA PRO A 111 -3.98 -1.31 12.15
C PRO A 111 -2.70 -2.10 11.90
N ARG A 112 -1.54 -1.44 11.93
CA ARG A 112 -0.23 -2.08 11.68
C ARG A 112 0.05 -3.26 12.60
N SER A 113 -0.54 -3.28 13.81
CA SER A 113 -0.38 -4.36 14.79
C SER A 113 -1.11 -5.65 14.39
N ALA A 114 -2.06 -5.57 13.46
CA ALA A 114 -2.78 -6.71 12.92
C ALA A 114 -2.21 -7.19 11.58
N MET A 115 -1.23 -6.49 11.01
CA MET A 115 -0.63 -6.87 9.73
C MET A 115 0.50 -7.89 9.95
N PRO A 116 0.57 -8.97 9.16
CA PRO A 116 1.74 -9.83 9.17
C PRO A 116 2.96 -9.07 8.67
N ALA A 117 4.15 -9.50 9.09
CA ALA A 117 5.41 -8.89 8.68
C ALA A 117 6.41 -9.95 8.22
N LEU A 118 7.04 -9.70 7.06
CA LEU A 118 8.17 -10.46 6.53
C LEU A 118 9.48 -9.76 6.86
N ASN A 119 10.55 -10.53 7.03
CA ASN A 119 11.89 -9.98 7.10
C ASN A 119 12.36 -9.63 5.68
N TYR A 120 12.96 -8.44 5.51
CA TYR A 120 13.53 -8.01 4.25
C TYR A 120 14.55 -9.02 3.68
N ASP A 121 15.39 -9.61 4.53
CA ASP A 121 16.42 -10.57 4.09
C ASP A 121 15.84 -11.86 3.48
N ASP A 122 14.67 -12.28 3.96
CA ASP A 122 13.95 -13.44 3.43
C ASP A 122 13.31 -13.07 2.09
N LEU A 123 12.70 -11.88 2.01
CA LEU A 123 12.07 -11.38 0.78
C LEU A 123 13.06 -11.18 -0.37
N VAL A 124 14.29 -10.74 -0.06
CA VAL A 124 15.39 -10.59 -1.05
C VAL A 124 15.71 -11.92 -1.76
N ARG A 125 15.48 -13.05 -1.09
CA ARG A 125 15.79 -14.40 -1.61
C ARG A 125 14.57 -15.11 -2.19
N ALA A 126 13.38 -14.52 -2.03
CA ALA A 126 12.11 -15.11 -2.44
C ALA A 126 11.74 -14.73 -3.88
N THR A 127 10.94 -15.59 -4.50
CA THR A 127 10.26 -15.32 -5.77
C THR A 127 8.84 -14.81 -5.52
N VAL A 128 8.22 -14.24 -6.54
CA VAL A 128 6.79 -13.87 -6.51
C VAL A 128 5.91 -15.07 -6.16
N ALA A 129 6.22 -16.27 -6.67
CA ALA A 129 5.49 -17.48 -6.35
C ALA A 129 5.56 -17.83 -4.84
N ASP A 130 6.74 -17.69 -4.23
CA ASP A 130 6.93 -17.93 -2.79
C ASP A 130 6.12 -16.92 -1.96
N LEU A 131 6.17 -15.63 -2.33
CA LEU A 131 5.40 -14.58 -1.66
C LEU A 131 3.89 -14.82 -1.76
N VAL A 132 3.39 -15.12 -2.95
CA VAL A 132 1.97 -15.40 -3.17
C VAL A 132 1.53 -16.65 -2.40
N ALA A 133 2.33 -17.72 -2.39
CA ALA A 133 2.04 -18.91 -1.60
C ALA A 133 1.96 -18.58 -0.10
N THR A 134 2.92 -17.82 0.41
CA THR A 134 2.98 -17.38 1.82
C THR A 134 1.76 -16.56 2.21
N LEU A 135 1.39 -15.55 1.42
CA LEU A 135 0.24 -14.70 1.69
C LEU A 135 -1.09 -15.47 1.62
N ARG A 136 -1.21 -16.41 0.66
CA ARG A 136 -2.39 -17.28 0.55
C ARG A 136 -2.53 -18.22 1.74
N GLU A 137 -1.43 -18.78 2.22
CA GLU A 137 -1.43 -19.63 3.42
C GLU A 137 -1.79 -18.83 4.68
N ALA A 138 -1.27 -17.61 4.79
CA ALA A 138 -1.62 -16.68 5.88
C ALA A 138 -3.07 -16.15 5.78
N GLY A 139 -3.69 -16.21 4.60
CA GLY A 139 -5.01 -15.62 4.34
C GLY A 139 -4.99 -14.09 4.31
N GLU A 140 -3.82 -13.48 4.09
CA GLU A 140 -3.61 -12.04 4.19
C GLU A 140 -3.22 -11.46 2.83
N PRO A 141 -3.92 -10.44 2.32
CA PRO A 141 -3.59 -9.82 1.03
C PRO A 141 -2.41 -8.86 1.10
N TYR A 142 -2.05 -8.40 2.30
CA TYR A 142 -0.96 -7.45 2.54
C TYR A 142 -0.07 -7.93 3.68
N CYS A 143 1.22 -7.62 3.59
CA CYS A 143 2.16 -7.77 4.69
C CYS A 143 3.12 -6.59 4.71
N LEU A 144 3.64 -6.28 5.89
CA LEU A 144 4.73 -5.33 6.06
C LEU A 144 6.07 -6.02 5.79
N VAL A 145 7.05 -5.27 5.34
CA VAL A 145 8.43 -5.72 5.19
C VAL A 145 9.30 -4.99 6.20
N ARG A 146 9.88 -5.73 7.14
CA ARG A 146 10.73 -5.19 8.20
C ARG A 146 12.20 -5.38 7.87
N ASP A 147 12.96 -4.29 7.94
CA ASP A 147 14.41 -4.32 7.97
C ASP A 147 14.87 -4.49 9.43
N ASN A 148 15.23 -5.72 9.80
CA ASN A 148 15.66 -6.05 11.16
C ASN A 148 16.96 -5.36 11.56
N ALA A 149 17.87 -5.07 10.62
CA ALA A 149 19.15 -4.46 10.91
C ALA A 149 18.99 -3.01 11.41
N HIS A 150 17.95 -2.32 10.92
CA HIS A 150 17.67 -0.91 11.26
C HIS A 150 16.41 -0.72 12.13
N HIS A 151 15.68 -1.80 12.46
CA HIS A 151 14.38 -1.76 13.12
C HIS A 151 13.35 -0.87 12.39
N GLN A 152 13.32 -0.94 11.06
CA GLN A 152 12.49 -0.09 10.21
C GLN A 152 11.43 -0.88 9.45
N ILE A 153 10.27 -0.27 9.24
CA ILE A 153 9.32 -0.72 8.22
C ILE A 153 9.82 -0.17 6.89
N ARG A 154 10.08 -1.07 5.94
CA ARG A 154 10.68 -0.75 4.66
C ARG A 154 9.68 -0.77 3.51
N GLY A 155 8.61 -1.56 3.64
CA GLY A 155 7.53 -1.72 2.66
C GLY A 155 6.28 -2.28 3.28
#